data_AF-A0A6B3FAI5-F1
#
_entry.id   AF-A0A6B3FAI5-F1
#
_cell.length_a   1.000
_cell.length_b   1.000
_cell.length_c   1.000
_cell.angle_alpha   90.00
_cell.angle_beta   90.00
_cell.angle_gamma   90.00
#
_symmetry.space_group_name_H-M   'P 1'
#
loop_
_entity.id
_entity.type
_entity.pdbx_description
1 polymer ?
#
loop_
_entity_poly.entity_id
_entity_poly.type
_entity_poly.pdbx_seq_one_letter_code
_entity_poly.pdbx_strand_id
1 'polypeptide(L)'
;PGLVRTVALLRAVTDLRLDARVWSLTREAVATGQGESVHEPERAQVWGAGQVAAVELPEVWGGLVDLPEAADDRALDRLTALLASGTETQAAVRETGVYVRRLVPAAVSPGTARPFVPDGTWLVTEGVTGPGRHVA
;
A
#
# COMPACT_ATOMS: atom_id res chain seq x y z
N PRO A 1 16.83 0.65 2.82
CA PRO A 1 15.47 0.66 2.23
C PRO A 1 14.39 1.06 3.25
N GLY A 2 13.27 1.63 2.78
CA GLY A 2 12.18 2.17 3.64
C GLY A 2 11.61 1.15 4.63
N LEU A 3 11.32 -0.07 4.16
CA LEU A 3 10.77 -1.16 4.99
C LEU A 3 11.59 -1.43 6.26
N VAL A 4 12.90 -1.62 6.11
CA VAL A 4 13.79 -1.95 7.25
C VAL A 4 13.77 -0.84 8.31
N ARG A 5 13.73 0.43 7.87
CA ARG A 5 13.64 1.57 8.79
C ARG A 5 12.29 1.65 9.48
N THR A 6 11.18 1.40 8.77
CA THR A 6 9.85 1.36 9.37
C THR A 6 9.76 0.27 10.45
N VAL A 7 10.24 -0.95 10.16
CA VAL A 7 10.25 -2.05 11.14
C VAL A 7 11.14 -1.72 12.34
N ALA A 8 12.32 -1.15 12.12
CA ALA A 8 13.21 -0.74 13.20
C ALA A 8 12.58 0.36 14.08
N LEU A 9 11.90 1.33 13.46
CA LEU A 9 11.20 2.40 14.19
C LEU A 9 10.06 1.82 15.04
N LEU A 10 9.22 0.94 14.48
CA LEU A 10 8.15 0.30 15.23
C LEU A 10 8.68 -0.47 16.44
N ARG A 11 9.75 -1.25 16.25
CA ARG A 11 10.44 -1.94 17.35
C ARG A 11 10.90 -0.95 18.42
N ALA A 12 11.61 0.12 18.03
CA ALA A 12 12.12 1.10 18.97
C ALA A 12 11.02 1.82 19.76
N VAL A 13 9.92 2.22 19.10
CA VAL A 13 8.77 2.87 19.75
C VAL A 13 8.10 1.94 20.76
N THR A 14 7.94 0.66 20.40
CA THR A 14 7.41 -0.37 21.31
C THR A 14 8.35 -0.66 22.48
N ASP A 15 9.64 -0.86 22.22
CA ASP A 15 10.63 -1.19 23.25
C ASP A 15 10.80 -0.06 24.27
N LEU A 16 10.76 1.19 23.80
CA LEU A 16 10.86 2.39 24.65
C LEU A 16 9.53 2.80 25.28
N ARG A 17 8.42 2.12 24.94
CA ARG A 17 7.06 2.43 25.42
C ARG A 17 6.68 3.90 25.25
N LEU A 18 6.99 4.47 24.08
CA LEU A 18 6.65 5.85 23.80
C LEU A 18 5.13 5.97 23.61
N ASP A 19 4.54 7.02 24.17
CA ASP A 19 3.14 7.37 23.96
C ASP A 19 2.98 8.13 22.63
N ALA A 20 3.22 7.41 21.53
CA ALA A 20 3.19 7.98 20.18
C ALA A 20 2.74 6.94 19.14
N ARG A 21 1.99 7.43 18.14
CA ARG A 21 1.58 6.63 16.98
C ARG A 21 2.49 6.90 15.79
N VAL A 22 2.89 5.84 15.09
CA VAL A 22 3.74 5.90 13.91
C VAL A 22 2.90 6.00 12.65
N TRP A 23 3.13 7.05 11.87
CA TRP A 23 2.61 7.21 10.51
C TRP A 23 3.73 7.03 9.50
N SER A 24 3.49 6.19 8.49
CA SER A 24 4.44 5.99 7.39
C SER A 24 3.95 6.72 6.15
N LEU A 25 4.79 7.64 5.66
CA LEU A 25 4.55 8.37 4.42
C LEU A 25 5.32 7.70 3.29
N THR A 26 4.63 7.43 2.19
CA THR A 26 5.25 7.01 0.92
C THR A 26 4.97 8.06 -0.16
N ARG A 27 5.61 7.88 -1.32
CA ARG A 27 5.40 8.73 -2.49
C ARG A 27 5.18 7.83 -3.68
N GLU A 28 4.05 8.00 -4.36
CA GLU A 28 3.64 7.24 -5.55
C GLU A 28 3.81 5.71 -5.42
N ALA A 29 3.58 5.20 -4.21
CA ALA A 29 3.66 3.77 -3.91
C ALA A 29 2.37 3.02 -4.23
N VAL A 30 1.27 3.74 -4.48
CA VAL A 30 -0.04 3.18 -4.81
C VAL A 30 -0.67 3.95 -5.97
N ALA A 31 -1.46 3.25 -6.79
CA ALA A 31 -2.30 3.88 -7.79
C ALA A 31 -3.73 4.07 -7.24
N THR A 32 -4.28 5.27 -7.39
CA THR A 32 -5.62 5.64 -6.93
C THR A 32 -6.70 5.49 -8.01
N GLY A 33 -6.31 5.34 -9.27
CA GLY A 33 -7.23 5.18 -10.39
C GLY A 33 -6.56 4.91 -11.73
N GLN A 34 -7.38 4.91 -12.78
CA GLN A 34 -6.93 4.72 -14.16
C GLN A 34 -5.99 5.87 -14.58
N GLY A 35 -4.83 5.53 -15.14
CA GLY A 35 -3.82 6.49 -15.60
C GLY A 35 -2.67 6.74 -14.63
N GLU A 36 -2.76 6.27 -13.39
CA GLU A 36 -1.65 6.31 -12.45
C GLU A 36 -0.86 5.00 -12.48
N SER A 37 0.47 5.10 -12.51
CA SER A 37 1.37 3.94 -12.50
C SER A 37 2.28 4.02 -11.28
N VAL A 38 2.54 2.86 -10.67
CA VAL A 38 3.52 2.74 -9.59
C VAL A 38 4.90 2.53 -10.22
N HIS A 39 5.79 3.49 -10.03
CA HIS A 39 7.13 3.47 -10.62
C HIS A 39 8.19 2.81 -9.72
N GLU A 40 7.98 2.85 -8.39
CA GLU A 40 8.91 2.31 -7.39
C GLU A 40 8.21 1.26 -6.50
N PRO A 41 8.10 0.00 -6.99
CA PRO A 41 7.34 -1.06 -6.30
C PRO A 41 7.91 -1.42 -4.93
N GLU A 42 9.19 -1.15 -4.66
CA GLU A 42 9.81 -1.33 -3.36
C GLU A 42 9.14 -0.49 -2.26
N ARG A 43 8.54 0.66 -2.60
CA ARG A 43 7.82 1.50 -1.64
C ARG A 43 6.52 0.83 -1.18
N ALA A 44 5.91 -0.02 -2.01
CA ALA A 44 4.73 -0.80 -1.64
C ALA A 44 5.01 -1.84 -0.55
N GLN A 45 6.28 -2.20 -0.31
CA GLN A 45 6.64 -3.09 0.80
C GLN A 45 6.28 -2.48 2.16
N VAL A 46 6.38 -1.15 2.30
CA VAL A 46 5.95 -0.44 3.52
C VAL A 46 4.44 -0.57 3.71
N TRP A 47 3.66 -0.54 2.62
CA TRP A 47 2.21 -0.75 2.68
C TRP A 47 1.85 -2.14 3.15
N GLY A 48 2.54 -3.17 2.63
CA GLY A 48 2.37 -4.56 3.07
C GLY A 48 2.68 -4.73 4.56
N ALA A 49 3.83 -4.24 5.02
CA ALA A 49 4.20 -4.31 6.44
C ALA A 49 3.26 -3.50 7.35
N GLY A 50 2.78 -2.35 6.88
CA GLY A 50 1.82 -1.53 7.60
C GLY A 50 0.47 -2.21 7.82
N GLN A 51 0.04 -3.10 6.91
CA GLN A 51 -1.16 -3.92 7.14
C GLN A 51 -0.97 -4.87 8.34
N VAL A 52 0.22 -5.45 8.47
CA VAL A 52 0.55 -6.34 9.57
C VAL A 52 0.66 -5.55 10.87
N ALA A 53 1.37 -4.42 10.86
CA ALA A 53 1.51 -3.54 12.02
C ALA A 53 0.17 -3.03 12.55
N ALA A 54 -0.81 -2.77 11.67
CA ALA A 54 -2.15 -2.36 12.09
C ALA A 54 -2.88 -3.43 12.93
N VAL A 55 -2.55 -4.72 12.73
CA VAL A 55 -3.14 -5.84 13.47
C VAL A 55 -2.30 -6.20 14.68
N GLU A 56 -0.98 -6.26 14.54
CA GLU A 56 -0.08 -6.71 15.60
C GLU A 56 0.24 -5.63 16.63
N LEU A 57 0.24 -4.36 16.22
CA LEU A 57 0.65 -3.21 17.04
C LEU A 57 -0.39 -2.06 16.99
N PRO A 58 -1.69 -2.30 17.24
CA PRO A 58 -2.76 -1.33 17.04
C PRO A 58 -2.62 -0.08 17.93
N GLU A 59 -1.94 -0.18 19.07
CA GLU A 59 -1.70 0.95 19.98
C GLU A 59 -0.62 1.91 19.47
N VAL A 60 0.35 1.39 18.72
CA VAL A 60 1.53 2.12 18.22
C VAL A 60 1.34 2.53 16.77
N TRP A 61 0.50 1.84 16.02
CA TRP A 61 0.28 2.14 14.61
C TRP A 61 -0.70 3.31 14.42
N GLY A 62 -0.30 4.27 13.60
CA GLY A 62 -1.14 5.39 13.16
C GLY A 62 -1.76 5.11 11.79
N GLY A 63 -0.92 4.86 10.78
CA GLY A 63 -1.41 4.57 9.44
C GLY A 63 -0.39 4.78 8.30
N LEU A 64 -0.90 4.70 7.08
CA LEU A 64 -0.18 4.87 5.81
C LEU A 64 -0.78 6.02 5.02
N VAL A 65 0.07 6.91 4.52
CA VAL A 65 -0.34 7.93 3.55
C VAL A 65 0.62 7.95 2.37
N ASP A 66 0.09 7.84 1.16
CA ASP A 66 0.88 8.02 -0.07
C ASP A 66 0.73 9.45 -0.60
N LEU A 67 1.85 10.10 -0.89
CA LEU A 67 1.91 11.47 -1.37
C LEU A 67 2.19 11.51 -2.89
N PRO A 68 1.84 12.61 -3.59
CA PRO A 68 2.24 12.80 -4.97
C PRO A 68 3.77 13.01 -5.06
N GLU A 69 4.35 12.90 -6.27
CA GLU A 69 5.78 13.15 -6.49
C GLU A 69 6.25 14.48 -5.87
N ALA A 70 5.47 15.53 -6.10
CA ALA A 70 5.64 16.85 -5.51
C ALA A 70 4.43 17.18 -4.62
N ALA A 71 4.63 17.23 -3.31
CA ALA A 71 3.62 17.69 -2.37
C ALA A 71 3.69 19.21 -2.25
N ASP A 72 2.67 19.90 -2.78
CA ASP A 72 2.46 21.32 -2.62
C ASP A 72 1.79 21.66 -1.29
N ASP A 73 1.65 22.96 -0.99
CA ASP A 73 1.02 23.43 0.26
C ASP A 73 -0.38 22.84 0.45
N ARG A 74 -1.13 22.70 -0.65
CA ARG A 74 -2.48 22.12 -0.61
C ARG A 74 -2.46 20.63 -0.27
N ALA A 75 -1.49 19.86 -0.76
CA ALA A 75 -1.30 18.47 -0.37
C ALA A 75 -0.89 18.35 1.10
N LEU A 76 -0.07 19.27 1.62
CA LEU A 76 0.32 19.30 3.04
C LEU A 76 -0.85 19.68 3.96
N ASP A 77 -1.71 20.62 3.55
CA ASP A 77 -2.94 20.95 4.27
C ASP A 77 -3.88 19.74 4.37
N ARG A 78 -4.05 19.02 3.26
CA ARG A 78 -4.86 17.78 3.22
C ARG A 78 -4.27 16.68 4.10
N LEU A 79 -2.96 16.50 4.07
CA LEU A 79 -2.26 15.56 4.94
C LEU A 79 -2.51 15.91 6.42
N THR A 80 -2.35 17.17 6.77
CA THR A 80 -2.54 17.66 8.15
C THR A 80 -3.98 17.42 8.61
N ALA A 81 -4.97 17.75 7.77
CA ALA A 81 -6.38 17.51 8.09
C ALA A 81 -6.70 16.01 8.25
N LEU A 82 -6.13 15.15 7.39
CA LEU A 82 -6.28 13.70 7.49
C LEU A 82 -5.69 13.15 8.80
N LEU A 83 -4.47 13.55 9.14
CA LEU A 83 -3.81 13.12 10.37
C LEU A 83 -4.56 13.61 11.62
N ALA A 84 -5.11 14.83 11.56
CA ALA A 84 -5.89 15.41 12.66
C ALA A 84 -7.26 14.74 12.83
N SER A 85 -7.90 14.24 11.76
CA SER A 85 -9.19 13.57 11.89
C SER A 85 -9.08 12.22 12.59
N GLY A 86 -7.98 11.47 12.34
CA GLY A 86 -7.76 10.14 12.91
C GLY A 86 -8.79 9.09 12.51
N THR A 87 -9.63 9.37 11.50
CA THR A 87 -10.75 8.50 11.10
C THR A 87 -10.36 7.42 10.11
N GLU A 88 -9.29 7.64 9.36
CA GLU A 88 -8.84 6.77 8.27
C GLU A 88 -7.35 6.50 8.44
N THR A 89 -6.95 5.24 8.33
CA THR A 89 -5.55 4.81 8.58
C THR A 89 -4.79 4.49 7.29
N GLN A 90 -5.45 4.55 6.14
CA GLN A 90 -4.86 4.24 4.84
C GLN A 90 -5.42 5.16 3.76
N ALA A 91 -4.58 6.07 3.28
CA ALA A 91 -5.00 7.06 2.31
C ALA A 91 -3.91 7.39 1.29
N ALA A 92 -4.32 8.02 0.19
CA ALA A 92 -3.47 8.65 -0.79
C ALA A 92 -3.90 10.11 -0.96
N VAL A 93 -2.96 11.03 -0.83
CA VAL A 93 -3.17 12.45 -1.13
C VAL A 93 -2.73 12.69 -2.56
N ARG A 94 -3.57 13.37 -3.33
CA ARG A 94 -3.29 13.80 -4.71
C ARG A 94 -3.76 15.23 -4.90
N GLU A 95 -3.42 15.83 -6.03
CA GLU A 95 -3.90 17.16 -6.43
C GLU A 95 -5.43 17.24 -6.38
N THR A 96 -6.10 16.18 -6.82
CA THR A 96 -7.57 16.07 -6.90
C THR A 96 -8.25 15.87 -5.54
N GLY A 97 -7.55 15.39 -4.51
CA GLY A 97 -8.14 15.17 -3.20
C GLY A 97 -7.46 14.08 -2.36
N VAL A 98 -8.17 13.60 -1.35
CA VAL A 98 -7.75 12.50 -0.48
C VAL A 98 -8.58 11.26 -0.84
N TYR A 99 -7.90 10.17 -1.14
CA TYR A 99 -8.49 8.88 -1.49
C TYR A 99 -8.24 7.90 -0.34
N VAL A 100 -9.28 7.22 0.11
CA VAL A 100 -9.19 6.23 1.19
C VAL A 100 -9.27 4.81 0.63
N ARG A 101 -8.47 3.89 1.18
CA ARG A 101 -8.42 2.52 0.66
C ARG A 101 -9.69 1.75 1.07
N ARG A 102 -10.30 1.08 0.09
CA ARG A 102 -11.43 0.17 0.28
C ARG A 102 -11.25 -1.08 -0.55
N LEU A 103 -11.68 -2.22 -0.01
CA LEU A 103 -11.83 -3.45 -0.77
C LEU A 103 -13.27 -3.52 -1.27
N VAL A 104 -13.45 -3.61 -2.58
CA VAL A 104 -14.76 -3.68 -3.22
C VAL A 104 -14.84 -4.95 -4.08
N PRO A 105 -16.03 -5.55 -4.23
CA PRO A 105 -16.22 -6.64 -5.19
C PRO A 105 -15.83 -6.19 -6.61
N ALA A 106 -14.92 -6.93 -7.25
CA ALA A 106 -14.56 -6.67 -8.64
C ALA A 106 -15.64 -7.25 -9.56
N ALA A 107 -16.28 -6.40 -10.36
CA ALA A 107 -17.21 -6.87 -11.39
C ALA A 107 -16.42 -7.56 -12.51
N VAL A 108 -16.61 -8.86 -12.67
CA VAL A 108 -16.10 -9.59 -13.83
C VAL A 108 -17.15 -9.51 -14.93
N SER A 109 -16.92 -8.68 -15.94
CA SER A 109 -17.79 -8.64 -17.12
C SER A 109 -17.55 -9.90 -17.98
N PRO A 110 -18.55 -10.77 -18.17
CA PRO A 110 -18.40 -11.92 -19.07
C PRO A 110 -18.11 -11.42 -20.50
N GLY A 111 -17.04 -11.91 -21.12
CA GLY A 111 -16.71 -11.64 -22.52
C GLY A 111 -15.64 -10.57 -22.80
N THR A 112 -15.09 -9.90 -21.79
CA THR A 112 -13.97 -8.94 -21.99
C THR A 112 -12.60 -9.60 -21.91
N ALA A 113 -12.50 -10.77 -21.26
CA ALA A 113 -11.26 -11.53 -21.18
C ALA A 113 -11.03 -12.31 -22.49
N ARG A 114 -9.92 -12.03 -23.18
CA ARG A 114 -9.44 -12.93 -24.22
C ARG A 114 -9.01 -14.24 -23.55
N PRO A 115 -9.43 -15.41 -24.08
CA PRO A 115 -8.92 -16.68 -23.58
C PRO A 115 -7.41 -16.71 -23.72
N PHE A 116 -6.73 -17.12 -22.65
CA PHE A 116 -5.30 -17.35 -22.67
C PHE A 116 -5.01 -18.61 -23.50
N VAL A 117 -4.33 -18.44 -24.63
CA VAL A 117 -3.92 -19.54 -25.51
C VAL A 117 -2.39 -19.54 -25.51
N PRO A 118 -1.73 -20.38 -24.70
CA PRO A 118 -0.28 -20.42 -24.65
C PRO A 118 0.27 -20.96 -25.97
N ASP A 119 1.25 -20.26 -26.54
CA ASP A 119 2.09 -20.74 -27.63
C ASP A 119 3.56 -20.78 -27.19
N GLY A 120 4.36 -21.67 -27.77
CA GLY A 120 5.78 -21.79 -27.43
C GLY A 120 6.04 -22.35 -26.02
N THR A 121 7.07 -21.83 -25.35
CA THR A 121 7.54 -22.29 -24.04
C THR A 121 7.25 -21.25 -22.96
N TRP A 122 6.63 -21.68 -21.86
CA TRP A 122 6.27 -20.85 -20.72
C TRP A 122 7.07 -21.27 -19.48
N LEU A 123 7.52 -20.28 -18.68
CA LEU A 123 8.19 -20.52 -17.40
C LEU A 123 7.20 -20.29 -16.26
N VAL A 124 7.00 -21.31 -15.43
CA VAL A 124 6.25 -21.21 -14.18
C VAL A 124 7.23 -21.41 -13.03
N THR A 125 7.50 -20.35 -12.27
CA THR A 125 8.28 -20.46 -11.03
C THR A 125 7.49 -21.28 -10.01
N GLU A 126 8.14 -22.21 -9.32
CA GLU A 126 7.47 -23.13 -8.37
C GLU A 126 6.33 -23.97 -9.01
N GLY A 127 6.41 -24.28 -10.31
CA GLY A 127 5.35 -24.98 -11.04
C GLY A 127 5.00 -26.38 -10.53
N VAL A 128 5.86 -26.98 -9.71
CA VAL A 128 5.64 -28.31 -9.10
C VAL A 128 5.04 -28.24 -7.69
N THR A 129 4.92 -27.05 -7.08
CA THR A 129 4.38 -26.87 -5.73
C THR A 129 3.23 -25.87 -5.71
N GLY A 130 2.48 -25.84 -4.59
CA GLY A 130 1.52 -24.77 -4.32
C GLY A 130 0.46 -24.55 -5.42
N PRO A 131 0.13 -23.29 -5.75
CA PRO A 131 -0.76 -22.94 -6.86
C PRO A 131 -0.18 -23.26 -8.25
N GLY A 132 1.15 -23.33 -8.36
CA GLY A 132 1.85 -23.54 -9.64
C GLY A 132 1.42 -24.82 -10.36
N ARG A 133 1.12 -25.89 -9.60
CA ARG A 133 0.64 -27.18 -10.15
C ARG A 133 -0.70 -27.10 -10.90
N HIS A 134 -1.50 -26.05 -10.63
CA HIS A 134 -2.79 -25.84 -11.29
C HIS A 134 -2.65 -24.94 -12.52
N VAL A 135 -1.51 -24.28 -12.67
CA VAL A 135 -1.18 -23.38 -13.78
C VAL A 135 -0.33 -24.11 -14.84
N ALA A 136 0.51 -25.06 -14.42
CA ALA A 136 1.42 -25.84 -15.27
C ALA A 136 0.73 -26.95 -16.08
#